data_AF-A0A2N2F6U3-F1
#
_entry.id   AF-A0A2N2F6U3-F1
#
_cell.length_a   1.000
_cell.length_b   1.000
_cell.length_c   1.000
_cell.angle_alpha   90.00
_cell.angle_beta   90.00
_cell.angle_gamma   90.00
#
_symmetry.space_group_name_H-M   'P 1'
#
loop_
_entity.id
_entity.type
_entity.pdbx_description
1 polymer ?
#
loop_
_entity_poly.entity_id
_entity_poly.type
_entity_poly.pdbx_seq_one_letter_code
_entity_poly.pdbx_strand_id
1 'polypeptide(L)'
;EFSAIDGAFVVKENGAIITAGRHLSAAPDSRDFPAGLGSRHIAAAGITNVTKAVAIVISESSGNVSVFKNGKLFVTIEKPLE
;
A
#
# COMPACT_ATOMS: atom_id res chain seq x y z
N GLU A 1 -20.76 4.62 5.67
CA GLU A 1 -19.34 4.67 6.03
C GLU A 1 -18.80 3.25 6.14
N PHE A 2 -17.77 2.88 5.40
CA PHE A 2 -17.28 1.49 5.32
C PHE A 2 -16.13 1.23 6.29
N SER A 3 -16.31 1.58 7.57
CA SER A 3 -15.25 1.47 8.59
C SER A 3 -14.68 0.05 8.71
N ALA A 4 -15.49 -0.97 8.44
CA ALA A 4 -15.08 -2.37 8.49
C ALA A 4 -14.00 -2.79 7.46
N ILE A 5 -13.78 -2.00 6.40
CA ILE A 5 -12.76 -2.29 5.37
C ILE A 5 -11.62 -1.27 5.37
N ASP A 6 -11.57 -0.35 6.34
CA ASP A 6 -10.49 0.62 6.41
C ASP A 6 -9.19 -0.06 6.87
N GLY A 7 -8.23 -0.12 5.96
CA GLY A 7 -6.96 -0.83 6.15
C GLY A 7 -6.59 -1.66 4.92
N ALA A 8 -5.71 -2.62 5.13
CA ALA A 8 -5.20 -3.47 4.07
C ALA A 8 -6.08 -4.70 3.82
N PHE A 9 -6.13 -5.08 2.55
CA PHE A 9 -6.58 -6.40 2.12
C PHE A 9 -5.34 -7.29 1.98
N VAL A 10 -5.39 -8.50 2.51
CA VAL A 10 -4.32 -9.49 2.36
C VAL A 10 -4.81 -10.61 1.46
N VAL A 11 -4.12 -10.79 0.35
CA VAL A 11 -4.49 -11.75 -0.70
C VAL A 11 -3.39 -12.82 -0.80
N LYS A 12 -3.77 -14.09 -0.83
CA LYS A 12 -2.85 -15.20 -1.09
C LYS A 12 -2.49 -15.30 -2.58
N GLU A 13 -1.43 -16.04 -2.87
CA GLU A 13 -0.99 -16.35 -4.24
C GLU A 13 -2.07 -17.01 -5.11
N ASN A 14 -3.00 -17.75 -4.51
CA ASN A 14 -4.12 -18.39 -5.20
C ASN A 14 -5.33 -17.45 -5.41
N GLY A 15 -5.20 -16.15 -5.11
CA GLY A 15 -6.25 -15.15 -5.26
C GLY A 15 -7.25 -15.06 -4.10
N ALA A 16 -7.14 -15.91 -3.08
CA ALA A 16 -8.05 -15.85 -1.93
C ALA A 16 -7.76 -14.64 -1.03
N ILE A 17 -8.80 -13.88 -0.68
CA ILE A 17 -8.72 -12.82 0.34
C ILE A 17 -8.74 -13.48 1.72
N ILE A 18 -7.69 -13.23 2.51
CA ILE A 18 -7.54 -13.77 3.87
C ILE A 18 -8.14 -12.84 4.91
N THR A 19 -8.01 -11.54 4.70
CA THR A 19 -8.61 -10.51 5.56
C THR A 19 -8.75 -9.20 4.78
N ALA A 20 -9.69 -8.39 5.22
CA ALA A 20 -9.87 -6.99 4.83
C ALA A 20 -9.74 -6.10 6.07
N GLY A 21 -9.60 -4.78 5.88
CA GLY A 21 -9.55 -3.80 6.99
C GLY A 21 -8.38 -4.01 7.95
N ARG A 22 -7.30 -4.67 7.52
CA ARG A 22 -6.20 -5.00 8.42
C ARG A 22 -5.28 -3.80 8.62
N HIS A 23 -5.10 -3.39 9.87
CA HIS A 23 -4.03 -2.46 10.21
C HIS A 23 -2.65 -3.14 10.07
N LEU A 24 -1.73 -2.48 9.34
CA LEU A 24 -0.37 -2.97 9.10
C LEU A 24 0.62 -2.13 9.90
N SER A 25 1.11 -2.67 11.02
CA SER A 25 2.06 -2.02 11.92
C SER A 25 3.51 -2.22 11.46
N ALA A 26 3.82 -1.86 10.22
CA ALA A 26 5.14 -2.08 9.63
C ALA A 26 5.85 -0.78 9.21
N ALA A 27 5.46 0.38 9.75
CA ALA A 27 5.98 1.66 9.29
C ALA A 27 7.51 1.77 9.51
N PRO A 28 8.31 1.97 8.44
CA PRO A 28 9.71 2.33 8.55
C PRO A 28 9.85 3.76 9.06
N ASP A 29 11.06 4.15 9.45
CA ASP A 29 11.35 5.51 9.88
C ASP A 29 10.99 6.49 8.75
N SER A 30 10.17 7.50 9.04
CA SER A 30 9.50 8.34 8.02
C SER A 30 10.46 9.20 7.18
N ARG A 31 11.75 9.20 7.53
CA ARG A 31 12.81 9.99 6.88
C ARG A 31 13.22 9.45 5.51
N ASP A 32 12.90 8.18 5.21
CA ASP A 32 13.30 7.51 3.98
C ASP A 32 12.27 7.62 2.83
N PHE A 33 11.14 8.31 3.04
CA PHE A 33 10.05 8.37 2.06
C PHE A 33 9.95 9.72 1.34
N PRO A 34 9.72 9.72 0.01
CA PRO A 34 9.38 10.93 -0.72
C PRO A 34 8.21 11.68 -0.08
N ALA A 35 8.30 13.01 -0.06
CA ALA A 35 7.20 13.87 0.36
C ALA A 35 5.95 13.62 -0.50
N GLY A 36 4.77 13.76 0.10
CA GLY A 36 3.48 13.57 -0.58
C GLY A 36 2.88 12.16 -0.48
N LEU A 37 3.57 11.21 0.16
CA LEU A 37 3.06 9.87 0.42
C LEU A 37 2.29 9.79 1.75
N GLY A 38 0.99 9.47 1.67
CA GLY A 38 0.12 9.29 2.85
C GLY A 38 0.29 7.95 3.58
N SER A 39 -0.47 7.75 4.66
CA SER A 39 -0.38 6.58 5.56
C SER A 39 -0.46 5.22 4.86
N ARG A 40 -1.32 5.06 3.84
CA ARG A 40 -1.43 3.81 3.06
C ARG A 40 -0.15 3.45 2.31
N HIS A 41 0.58 4.45 1.81
CA HIS A 41 1.87 4.26 1.15
C HIS A 41 2.94 3.82 2.14
N ILE A 42 2.98 4.46 3.33
CA ILE A 42 3.92 4.10 4.40
C ILE A 42 3.67 2.66 4.88
N ALA A 43 2.41 2.28 5.06
CA ALA A 43 2.03 0.91 5.43
C ALA A 43 2.46 -0.11 4.36
N ALA A 44 2.25 0.20 3.08
CA ALA A 44 2.64 -0.64 1.96
C ALA A 44 4.16 -0.81 1.83
N ALA A 45 4.90 0.27 1.97
CA ALA A 45 6.36 0.20 1.95
C ALA A 45 6.86 -0.59 3.16
N GLY A 46 6.33 -0.29 4.34
CA GLY A 46 6.64 -1.01 5.56
C GLY A 46 6.44 -2.51 5.49
N ILE A 47 5.26 -2.96 5.11
CA ILE A 47 4.95 -4.40 5.08
C ILE A 47 5.80 -5.12 4.03
N THR A 48 6.12 -4.46 2.92
CA THR A 48 6.97 -5.03 1.86
C THR A 48 8.45 -4.98 2.22
N ASN A 49 8.86 -4.20 3.23
CA ASN A 49 10.23 -4.20 3.76
C ASN A 49 10.51 -5.42 4.63
N VAL A 50 9.51 -5.88 5.38
CA VAL A 50 9.65 -6.99 6.35
C VAL A 50 9.07 -8.32 5.86
N THR A 51 8.48 -8.35 4.66
CA THR A 51 7.93 -9.57 4.05
C THR A 51 8.30 -9.67 2.58
N LYS A 52 8.03 -10.83 1.96
CA LYS A 52 8.16 -11.01 0.50
C LYS A 52 6.95 -10.51 -0.28
N ALA A 53 5.96 -9.88 0.37
CA ALA A 53 4.76 -9.40 -0.30
C ALA A 53 5.05 -8.33 -1.35
N VAL A 54 4.09 -8.13 -2.24
CA VAL A 54 3.96 -6.94 -3.09
C VAL A 54 2.74 -6.20 -2.58
N ALA A 55 2.83 -4.88 -2.44
CA ALA A 55 1.69 -4.07 -2.02
C ALA A 55 1.29 -3.12 -3.14
N ILE A 56 -0.02 -3.00 -3.36
CA ILE A 56 -0.62 -2.11 -4.35
C ILE A 56 -1.46 -1.08 -3.58
N VAL A 57 -1.26 0.20 -3.87
CA VAL A 57 -1.92 1.31 -3.18
C VAL A 57 -2.55 2.22 -4.22
N ILE A 58 -3.81 2.58 -4.00
CA ILE A 58 -4.48 3.63 -4.78
C ILE A 58 -4.46 4.90 -3.94
N SER A 59 -3.91 5.97 -4.50
CA SER A 59 -3.87 7.28 -3.86
C SER A 59 -5.26 7.92 -3.91
N GLU A 60 -5.80 8.29 -2.75
CA GLU A 60 -7.09 8.98 -2.64
C GLU A 60 -7.06 10.38 -3.26
N SER A 61 -5.93 11.10 -3.13
CA SER A 61 -5.80 12.48 -3.61
C SER A 61 -5.55 12.58 -5.11
N SER A 62 -4.89 11.60 -5.72
CA SER A 62 -4.50 11.64 -7.14
C SER A 62 -5.18 10.59 -8.01
N GLY A 63 -5.66 9.49 -7.42
CA GLY A 63 -6.11 8.31 -8.16
C GLY A 63 -4.98 7.44 -8.71
N ASN A 64 -3.71 7.82 -8.52
CA ASN A 64 -2.56 7.06 -9.00
C ASN A 64 -2.45 5.71 -8.27
N VAL A 65 -2.03 4.69 -9.01
CA VAL A 65 -1.73 3.36 -8.46
C VAL A 65 -0.23 3.25 -8.24
N SER A 66 0.18 2.97 -7.02
CA SER A 66 1.57 2.75 -6.63
C SER A 66 1.79 1.31 -6.24
N VAL A 67 2.88 0.70 -6.70
CA VAL A 67 3.29 -0.66 -6.31
C VAL A 67 4.57 -0.58 -5.50
N PHE A 68 4.58 -1.25 -4.34
CA PHE A 68 5.72 -1.33 -3.45
C PHE A 68 6.29 -2.75 -3.41
N LYS A 69 7.61 -2.84 -3.35
CA LYS A 69 8.36 -4.08 -3.18
C LYS A 69 9.65 -3.80 -2.41
N ASN A 70 9.99 -4.68 -1.46
CA ASN A 70 11.21 -4.58 -0.66
C ASN A 70 11.38 -3.19 0.00
N GLY A 71 10.30 -2.61 0.51
CA GLY A 71 10.34 -1.31 1.16
C GLY A 71 10.37 -0.10 0.22
N LYS A 72 10.39 -0.29 -1.09
CA LYS A 72 10.57 0.78 -2.06
C LYS A 72 9.37 0.92 -2.99
N LEU A 73 9.10 2.16 -3.41
CA LEU A 73 8.20 2.44 -4.52
C LEU A 73 8.84 1.88 -5.79
N PHE A 74 8.17 0.91 -6.41
CA PHE A 74 8.66 0.19 -7.59
C PHE A 74 8.11 0.79 -8.89
N VAL A 75 6.80 1.05 -8.93
CA VAL A 75 6.16 1.72 -10.07
C VAL A 75 5.00 2.59 -9.59
N THR A 76 4.81 3.71 -10.28
CA THR A 76 3.60 4.53 -10.20
C THR A 76 2.93 4.53 -11.56
N ILE A 77 1.64 4.22 -11.58
CA ILE A 77 0.78 4.28 -12.76
C ILE A 77 -0.15 5.46 -12.53
N GLU A 78 -0.04 6.46 -13.39
CA GLU A 78 -0.88 7.65 -13.32
C GLU A 78 -2.31 7.29 -13.72
N LYS A 79 -3.28 7.91 -13.04
CA LYS A 79 -4.68 7.84 -13.49
C LYS A 79 -4.75 8.43 -14.91
N PRO A 80 -5.34 7.72 -15.90
CA PRO A 80 -5.54 8.27 -17.23
C PRO A 80 -6.31 9.59 -17.18
N LEU A 81 -5.89 10.55 -18.00
CA LEU A 81 -6.67 11.75 -18.29
C LEU A 81 -7.83 11.33 -19.21
N GLU A 82 -9.04 11.80 -18.91
CA GLU A 82 -10.18 11.70 -19.83
C GLU A 82 -10.01 12.62 -21.04
#